data_AF-A0A7C4Q0H9-F1
#
_entry.id   AF-A0A7C4Q0H9-F1
#
_cell.length_a   1.000
_cell.length_b   1.000
_cell.length_c   1.000
_cell.angle_alpha   90.00
_cell.angle_beta   90.00
_cell.angle_gamma   90.00
#
_symmetry.space_group_name_H-M   'P 1'
#
loop_
_entity.id
_entity.type
_entity.pdbx_description
1 polymer ?
#
loop_
_entity_poly.entity_id
_entity_poly.type
_entity_poly.pdbx_seq_one_letter_code
_entity_poly.pdbx_strand_id
1 'polypeptide(L)'
;MGCALLPKITKEKEVRLNQQRIKRILVACGTAIATSTLVAVLIKEEMAKRGIQVETRQCKATEVPSYSQDVDLIVSTTPVPTNLGKPVIQTLAFLTGVGKEDVLNQIEKILKEV
;
A
#
# COMPACT_ATOMS: atom_id res chain seq x y z
N MET A 1 -37.93 13.12 -23.54
CA MET A 1 -36.66 12.37 -23.56
C MET A 1 -35.50 13.36 -23.58
N GLY A 2 -34.84 13.56 -22.45
CA GLY A 2 -33.61 14.34 -22.36
C GLY A 2 -32.77 13.74 -21.26
N CYS A 3 -32.01 12.69 -21.62
CA CYS A 3 -31.09 12.05 -20.70
C CYS A 3 -29.98 13.07 -20.43
N ALA A 4 -30.06 13.75 -19.28
CA ALA A 4 -29.06 14.69 -18.85
C ALA A 4 -27.77 13.92 -18.51
N LEU A 5 -26.87 13.94 -19.50
CA LEU A 5 -25.42 14.05 -19.37
C LEU A 5 -24.91 13.90 -17.92
N LEU A 6 -24.29 12.75 -17.68
CA LEU A 6 -23.41 12.48 -16.56
C LEU A 6 -22.28 13.52 -16.51
N PRO A 7 -22.13 14.30 -15.43
CA PRO A 7 -20.93 15.08 -15.19
C PRO A 7 -20.30 14.58 -13.89
N LYS A 8 -19.37 13.61 -13.96
CA LYS A 8 -18.38 13.39 -12.89
C LYS A 8 -17.01 13.10 -13.50
N ILE A 9 -16.46 14.16 -14.07
CA ILE A 9 -15.02 14.35 -14.24
C ILE A 9 -14.45 14.41 -12.82
N THR A 10 -13.70 13.40 -12.39
CA THR A 10 -13.01 13.48 -11.09
C THR A 10 -11.62 12.87 -11.19
N LYS A 11 -10.62 13.76 -11.20
CA LYS A 11 -9.24 13.59 -10.70
C LYS A 11 -8.15 12.97 -11.60
N GLU A 12 -7.93 13.51 -12.80
CA GLU A 12 -6.75 13.16 -13.64
C GLU A 12 -5.65 14.26 -13.72
N LYS A 13 -5.76 15.39 -13.01
CA LYS A 13 -4.85 16.55 -13.20
C LYS A 13 -3.91 16.93 -12.04
N GLU A 14 -3.73 16.08 -11.04
CA GLU A 14 -2.93 16.40 -9.84
C GLU A 14 -1.68 15.51 -9.69
N VAL A 15 -1.07 15.09 -10.81
CA VAL A 15 0.24 14.40 -10.83
C VAL A 15 1.23 15.26 -11.62
N ARG A 16 1.49 16.47 -11.15
CA ARG A 16 2.64 17.28 -11.57
C ARG A 16 3.56 17.44 -10.36
N LEU A 17 4.80 16.96 -10.54
CA LEU A 17 5.95 17.02 -9.63
C LEU A 17 5.91 16.06 -8.42
N ASN A 18 6.51 14.87 -8.58
CA ASN A 18 7.61 14.44 -7.73
C ASN A 18 8.28 13.20 -8.35
N GLN A 19 9.61 13.14 -8.28
CA GLN A 19 10.43 12.04 -8.79
C GLN A 19 9.86 10.69 -8.36
N GLN A 20 9.23 9.94 -9.26
CA GLN A 20 8.74 8.59 -8.95
C GLN A 20 9.90 7.61 -8.91
N ARG A 21 10.67 7.67 -7.83
CA ARG A 21 11.49 6.56 -7.37
C ARG A 21 10.52 5.41 -7.06
N ILE A 22 10.84 4.21 -7.53
CA ILE A 22 10.05 3.01 -7.26
C ILE A 22 10.01 2.83 -5.74
N LYS A 23 8.81 2.93 -5.15
CA LYS A 23 8.63 2.82 -3.70
C LYS A 23 8.47 1.36 -3.33
N ARG A 24 9.25 0.88 -2.36
CA ARG A 24 9.21 -0.52 -1.94
C ARG A 24 8.34 -0.68 -0.70
N ILE A 25 7.34 -1.55 -0.79
CA ILE A 25 6.38 -1.86 0.27
C ILE A 25 6.57 -3.32 0.67
N LEU A 26 6.88 -3.56 1.94
CA LEU A 26 7.00 -4.89 2.49
C LEU A 26 5.69 -5.33 3.13
N VAL A 27 5.07 -6.39 2.61
CA VAL A 27 3.87 -7.01 3.16
C VAL A 27 4.26 -8.22 4.00
N ALA A 28 3.93 -8.18 5.29
CA ALA A 28 4.19 -9.23 6.25
C ALA A 28 2.90 -9.93 6.67
N CYS A 29 2.83 -11.24 6.39
CA CYS A 29 1.73 -12.10 6.83
C CYS A 29 2.27 -13.27 7.67
N GLY A 30 1.66 -13.51 8.83
CA GLY A 30 2.06 -14.60 9.73
C GLY A 30 1.46 -15.96 9.37
N THR A 31 0.38 -16.00 8.60
CA THR A 31 -0.44 -17.22 8.45
C THR A 31 -0.38 -17.89 7.08
N ALA A 32 -0.08 -17.18 5.98
CA ALA A 32 0.17 -17.76 4.66
C ALA A 32 0.67 -16.72 3.64
N ILE A 33 1.46 -17.16 2.64
CA ILE A 33 1.89 -16.34 1.47
C ILE A 33 0.76 -16.16 0.44
N ALA A 34 -0.24 -17.04 0.47
CA ALA A 34 -1.33 -17.03 -0.50
C ALA A 34 -2.17 -15.74 -0.44
N THR A 35 -2.51 -15.28 0.76
CA THR A 35 -3.31 -14.06 0.95
C THR A 35 -2.50 -12.79 0.72
N SER A 36 -1.18 -12.81 0.94
CA SER A 36 -0.33 -11.64 0.72
C SER A 36 -0.14 -11.29 -0.75
N THR A 37 -0.29 -12.25 -1.69
CA THR A 37 -0.21 -11.96 -3.13
C THR A 37 -1.39 -11.11 -3.59
N LEU A 38 -2.60 -11.42 -3.13
CA LEU A 38 -3.79 -10.67 -3.50
C LEU A 38 -3.73 -9.23 -2.96
N VAL A 39 -3.25 -9.07 -1.73
CA VAL A 39 -3.00 -7.74 -1.13
C VAL A 39 -1.92 -6.98 -1.90
N ALA A 40 -0.81 -7.64 -2.25
CA ALA A 40 0.29 -7.04 -2.99
C ALA A 40 -0.16 -6.56 -4.38
N VAL A 41 -1.00 -7.32 -5.08
CA VAL A 41 -1.59 -6.94 -6.37
C VAL A 41 -2.55 -5.76 -6.19
N LEU A 42 -3.46 -5.81 -5.22
CA LEU A 42 -4.41 -4.71 -4.96
C LEU A 42 -3.70 -3.37 -4.68
N ILE A 43 -2.68 -3.38 -3.81
CA ILE A 43 -1.88 -2.18 -3.52
C ILE A 43 -1.19 -1.69 -4.79
N LYS A 44 -0.59 -2.60 -5.57
CA LYS A 44 0.10 -2.25 -6.82
C LYS A 44 -0.86 -1.64 -7.84
N GLU A 45 -2.03 -2.23 -8.04
CA GLU A 45 -3.04 -1.73 -8.98
C GLU A 45 -3.61 -0.38 -8.54
N GLU A 46 -3.96 -0.21 -7.27
CA GLU A 46 -4.50 1.06 -6.75
C GLU A 46 -3.47 2.20 -6.83
N MET A 47 -2.21 1.91 -6.53
CA MET A 47 -1.14 2.89 -6.66
C MET A 47 -0.83 3.19 -8.13
N ALA A 48 -0.84 2.18 -9.01
CA ALA A 48 -0.64 2.35 -10.44
C ALA A 48 -1.77 3.19 -11.09
N LYS A 49 -3.03 3.00 -10.68
CA LYS A 49 -4.16 3.85 -11.10
C LYS A 49 -3.96 5.32 -10.71
N ARG A 50 -3.31 5.56 -9.58
CA ARG A 50 -2.93 6.90 -9.08
C ARG A 50 -1.64 7.42 -9.70
N GLY A 51 -1.03 6.64 -10.60
CA GLY A 51 0.20 6.95 -11.31
C GLY A 51 1.47 6.62 -10.52
N ILE A 52 1.40 6.10 -9.29
CA ILE A 52 2.56 5.84 -8.42
C ILE A 52 3.12 4.44 -8.69
N GLN A 53 4.42 4.37 -9.02
CA GLN A 53 5.11 3.09 -9.17
C GLN A 53 5.51 2.53 -7.80
N VAL A 54 4.86 1.44 -7.41
CA VAL A 54 5.16 0.71 -6.17
C VAL A 54 5.57 -0.73 -6.47
N GLU A 55 6.52 -1.21 -5.69
CA GLU A 55 6.97 -2.60 -5.67
C GLU A 55 6.59 -3.22 -4.34
N THR A 56 5.78 -4.28 -4.36
CA THR A 56 5.33 -4.99 -3.17
C THR A 56 6.14 -6.27 -3.00
N ARG A 57 6.74 -6.44 -1.82
CA ARG A 57 7.51 -7.64 -1.46
C ARG A 57 6.81 -8.36 -0.33
N GLN A 58 6.68 -9.67 -0.42
CA GLN A 58 6.03 -10.49 0.61
C GLN A 58 7.11 -11.12 1.49
N CYS A 59 6.90 -11.12 2.81
CA CYS A 59 7.82 -11.76 3.75
C CYS A 59 7.06 -12.32 4.97
N LYS A 60 7.74 -13.15 5.77
CA LYS A 60 7.21 -13.57 7.07
C LYS A 60 7.37 -12.45 8.09
N ALA A 61 6.49 -12.42 9.09
CA ALA A 61 6.58 -11.48 10.21
C ALA A 61 7.95 -11.50 10.91
N THR A 62 8.59 -12.66 10.97
CA THR A 62 9.94 -12.84 11.54
C THR A 62 11.06 -12.23 10.70
N GLU A 63 10.84 -12.05 9.39
CA GLU A 63 11.84 -11.52 8.46
C GLU A 63 11.68 -10.02 8.20
N VAL A 64 10.57 -9.43 8.65
CA VAL A 64 10.31 -7.98 8.62
C VAL A 64 11.50 -7.15 9.09
N PRO A 65 12.12 -7.40 10.25
CA PRO A 65 13.28 -6.61 10.69
C PRO A 65 14.50 -6.72 9.77
N SER A 66 14.66 -7.84 9.06
CA SER A 66 15.77 -8.03 8.12
C SER A 66 15.53 -7.28 6.80
N TYR A 67 14.27 -7.21 6.36
CA TYR A 67 13.90 -6.54 5.11
C TYR A 67 13.48 -5.08 5.29
N SER A 68 13.22 -4.64 6.53
CA SER A 68 12.77 -3.27 6.83
C SER A 68 13.75 -2.20 6.34
N GLN A 69 15.04 -2.51 6.29
CA GLN A 69 16.08 -1.56 5.89
C GLN A 69 16.05 -1.25 4.39
N ASP A 70 15.59 -2.20 3.57
CA ASP A 70 15.60 -2.10 2.10
C ASP A 70 14.27 -1.57 1.52
N VAL A 71 13.32 -1.24 2.39
CA VAL A 71 11.98 -0.78 2.00
C VAL A 71 11.65 0.60 2.57
N ASP A 72 10.70 1.28 1.91
CA ASP A 72 10.19 2.58 2.33
C ASP A 72 9.01 2.44 3.28
N LEU A 73 8.24 1.36 3.15
CA LEU A 73 7.03 1.12 3.92
C LEU A 73 6.89 -0.34 4.29
N ILE A 74 6.40 -0.59 5.51
CA ILE A 74 6.12 -1.94 5.99
C ILE A 74 4.63 -2.03 6.32
N VAL A 75 3.97 -3.06 5.83
CA VAL A 75 2.57 -3.37 6.09
C VAL A 75 2.52 -4.75 6.71
N SER A 76 2.11 -4.85 7.97
CA SER A 76 2.02 -6.13 8.67
C SER A 76 0.61 -6.40 9.15
N THR A 77 0.16 -7.63 8.96
CA THR A 77 -1.10 -8.13 9.55
C THR A 77 -0.92 -8.70 10.95
N THR A 78 0.33 -8.70 11.44
CA THR A 78 0.71 -9.21 12.75
C THR A 78 1.49 -8.15 13.53
N PRO A 79 1.45 -8.18 14.86
CA PRO A 79 2.29 -7.30 15.67
C PRO A 79 3.76 -7.53 15.35
N VAL A 80 4.42 -6.48 14.85
CA VAL A 80 5.86 -6.47 14.52
C VAL A 80 6.53 -5.34 15.29
N PRO A 81 7.82 -5.48 15.65
CA PRO A 81 8.54 -4.43 16.36
C PRO A 81 8.58 -3.15 15.52
N THR A 82 8.19 -2.02 16.13
CA THR A 82 8.17 -0.69 15.46
C THR A 82 9.53 0.00 15.49
N ASN A 83 10.54 -0.59 16.14
CA ASN A 83 11.92 -0.09 16.26
C ASN A 83 12.75 -0.21 14.96
N LEU A 84 12.10 -0.14 13.80
CA LEU A 84 12.72 -0.37 12.50
C LEU A 84 13.17 0.91 11.79
N GLY A 85 12.90 2.08 12.40
CA GLY A 85 13.26 3.40 11.82
C GLY A 85 12.52 3.74 10.52
N LYS A 86 11.51 2.95 10.16
CA LYS A 86 10.69 3.07 8.95
C LYS A 86 9.21 3.06 9.31
N PRO A 87 8.33 3.66 8.47
CA PRO A 87 6.91 3.63 8.72
C PRO A 87 6.38 2.20 8.65
N VAL A 88 5.73 1.77 9.73
CA VAL A 88 5.08 0.45 9.85
C VAL A 88 3.58 0.65 10.00
N ILE A 89 2.82 0.07 9.10
CA ILE A 89 1.36 0.02 9.13
C ILE A 89 0.97 -1.37 9.61
N GLN A 90 0.47 -1.44 10.84
CA GLN A 90 -0.15 -2.66 11.34
C GLN A 90 -1.65 -2.63 11.02
N THR A 91 -2.13 -3.56 10.22
CA THR A 91 -3.54 -3.58 9.81
C THR A 91 -4.12 -4.98 9.71
N LEU A 92 -5.32 -5.14 10.24
CA LEU A 92 -6.12 -6.36 10.10
C LEU A 92 -7.13 -6.25 8.95
N ALA A 93 -7.24 -5.09 8.29
CA ALA A 93 -8.23 -4.83 7.24
C ALA A 93 -8.11 -5.79 6.04
N PHE A 94 -6.90 -6.26 5.77
CA PHE A 94 -6.66 -7.28 4.74
C PHE A 94 -7.17 -8.66 5.14
N LEU A 95 -7.24 -8.97 6.43
CA LEU A 95 -7.78 -10.23 6.95
C LEU A 95 -9.30 -10.18 7.08
N THR A 96 -9.85 -9.09 7.60
CA THR A 96 -11.29 -8.93 7.85
C THR A 96 -12.06 -8.57 6.58
N GLY A 97 -11.37 -8.08 5.55
CA GLY A 97 -12.01 -7.61 4.33
C GLY A 97 -12.53 -6.18 4.41
N VAL A 98 -12.59 -5.59 5.61
CA VAL A 98 -13.21 -4.30 5.91
C VAL A 98 -12.13 -3.24 6.14
N GLY A 99 -12.24 -2.08 5.51
CA GLY A 99 -11.32 -0.95 5.72
C GLY A 99 -10.02 -1.00 4.91
N LYS A 100 -9.95 -1.82 3.84
CA LYS A 100 -8.78 -1.87 2.94
C LYS A 100 -8.51 -0.52 2.29
N GLU A 101 -9.56 0.19 1.91
CA GLU A 101 -9.48 1.53 1.29
C GLU A 101 -8.84 2.55 2.22
N ASP A 102 -9.14 2.49 3.53
CA ASP A 102 -8.55 3.38 4.53
C ASP A 102 -7.03 3.15 4.62
N VAL A 103 -6.62 1.88 4.69
CA VAL A 103 -5.20 1.51 4.65
C VAL A 103 -4.53 1.98 3.37
N LEU A 104 -5.17 1.81 2.21
CA LEU A 104 -4.63 2.26 0.93
C LEU A 104 -4.44 3.78 0.90
N ASN A 105 -5.39 4.54 1.44
CA ASN A 105 -5.26 6.00 1.57
C ASN A 105 -4.14 6.37 2.56
N GLN A 106 -3.98 5.64 3.66
CA GLN A 106 -2.84 5.83 4.58
C GLN A 106 -1.51 5.55 3.90
N ILE A 107 -1.40 4.44 3.16
CA ILE A 107 -0.22 4.07 2.36
C ILE A 107 0.10 5.21 1.38
N GLU A 108 -0.88 5.69 0.63
CA GLU A 108 -0.69 6.80 -0.32
C GLU A 108 -0.18 8.06 0.38
N LYS A 109 -0.77 8.41 1.53
CA LYS A 109 -0.37 9.58 2.31
C LYS A 109 1.08 9.47 2.76
N ILE A 110 1.48 8.31 3.28
CA ILE A 110 2.86 8.05 3.69
C ILE A 110 3.81 8.08 2.48
N LEU A 111 3.43 7.45 1.36
CA LEU A 111 4.25 7.45 0.13
C LEU A 111 4.43 8.84 -0.49
N LYS A 112 3.49 9.76 -0.25
CA LYS A 112 3.59 11.17 -0.66
C LYS A 112 4.47 12.01 0.27
N GLU A 113 4.58 11.60 1.54
CA GLU A 113 5.31 12.31 2.59
C GLU A 113 6.77 11.84 2.71
N VAL A 114 7.08 10.62 2.22
CA VAL A 114 8.42 10.01 2.13
C VAL A 114 9.07 10.28 0.77
#